data_AF-A0AAN5RYN7-F1
#
_entry.id   AF-A0AAN5RYN7-F1
#
_cell.length_a   1.000
_cell.length_b   1.000
_cell.length_c   1.000
_cell.angle_alpha   90.00
_cell.angle_beta   90.00
_cell.angle_gamma   90.00
#
_symmetry.space_group_name_H-M   'P 1'
#
loop_
_entity.id
_entity.type
_entity.pdbx_description
1 polymer ?
#
loop_
_entity_poly.entity_id
_entity_poly.type
_entity_poly.pdbx_seq_one_letter_code
_entity_poly.pdbx_strand_id
1 'polypeptide(L)'
;MSEDNDDSVKKVTQSATGLAVDLIKSVPLDESTKNTAGGEIGKTIVTLTKAINVALSPVSLTIFGYEKIKGFIETTLKEKLSKIPEENIIHPKGNVVGPALENLKYLDENEEDLSIKNMYANLIANAINKETKDSIHPAFVDIIKQLENNDVMILEAMRVQNAIAFIRIKKKRPSDEGSGELIVMKYVFNNEIVQSVEFNPNSLYSSIENLERLKLITVSDDRFFTDDTLYEKIRNEPTYLSLKTKLQEYFHESLGMVEISTLGQRFLSVCTD
;
A
#
# COMPACT_ATOMS: atom_id res chain seq x y z
N MET A 1 49.52 -16.56 6.18
CA MET A 1 48.38 -16.20 7.06
C MET A 1 47.09 -16.01 6.26
N SER A 2 46.83 -16.85 5.24
CA SER A 2 45.70 -16.67 4.31
C SER A 2 44.88 -17.94 4.05
N GLU A 3 45.25 -19.09 4.62
CA GLU A 3 44.52 -20.35 4.42
C GLU A 3 43.50 -20.64 5.54
N ASP A 4 43.70 -20.16 6.76
CA ASP A 4 42.78 -20.41 7.90
C ASP A 4 41.47 -19.58 7.86
N ASN A 5 41.41 -18.52 7.02
CA ASN A 5 40.24 -17.64 6.93
C ASN A 5 39.20 -18.11 5.89
N ASP A 6 39.59 -18.90 4.89
CA ASP A 6 38.66 -19.42 3.87
C ASP A 6 37.90 -20.66 4.39
N ASP A 7 38.55 -21.47 5.21
CA ASP A 7 37.99 -22.71 5.76
C ASP A 7 36.97 -22.45 6.89
N SER A 8 37.16 -21.36 7.63
CA SER A 8 36.20 -20.88 8.65
C SER A 8 34.94 -20.26 8.02
N VAL A 9 35.08 -19.49 6.94
CA VAL A 9 33.94 -18.94 6.18
C VAL A 9 33.14 -20.03 5.48
N LYS A 10 33.80 -21.06 4.91
CA LYS A 10 33.16 -22.25 4.32
C LYS A 10 32.43 -23.11 5.35
N LYS A 11 32.97 -23.30 6.55
CA LYS A 11 32.30 -24.00 7.65
C LYS A 11 31.06 -23.27 8.17
N VAL A 12 31.14 -21.94 8.30
CA VAL A 12 30.00 -21.11 8.74
C VAL A 12 28.89 -21.11 7.68
N THR A 13 29.24 -21.01 6.39
CA THR A 13 28.25 -21.09 5.29
C THR A 13 27.63 -22.48 5.16
N GLN A 14 28.41 -23.57 5.26
CA GLN A 14 27.85 -24.94 5.28
C GLN A 14 26.96 -25.20 6.49
N SER A 15 27.34 -24.72 7.67
CA SER A 15 26.54 -24.82 8.90
C SER A 15 25.24 -24.03 8.80
N ALA A 16 25.27 -22.81 8.26
CA ALA A 16 24.09 -21.98 8.06
C ALA A 16 23.15 -22.58 7.00
N THR A 17 23.67 -23.13 5.90
CA THR A 17 22.85 -23.84 4.90
C THR A 17 22.29 -25.16 5.42
N GLY A 18 23.01 -25.87 6.29
CA GLY A 18 22.53 -27.09 6.95
C GLY A 18 21.39 -26.79 7.93
N LEU A 19 21.55 -25.77 8.77
CA LEU A 19 20.51 -25.29 9.70
C LEU A 19 19.25 -24.81 8.96
N ALA A 20 19.41 -24.07 7.86
CA ALA A 20 18.31 -23.65 7.00
C ALA A 20 17.53 -24.84 6.43
N VAL A 21 18.23 -25.84 5.89
CA VAL A 21 17.62 -27.05 5.30
C VAL A 21 16.94 -27.91 6.37
N ASP A 22 17.52 -28.01 7.56
CA ASP A 22 16.95 -28.76 8.68
C ASP A 22 15.73 -28.04 9.29
N LEU A 23 15.71 -26.70 9.30
CA LEU A 23 14.54 -25.91 9.65
C LEU A 23 13.40 -26.13 8.64
N ILE A 24 13.70 -26.10 7.34
CA ILE A 24 12.71 -26.36 6.26
C ILE A 24 12.11 -27.78 6.36
N LYS A 25 12.89 -28.77 6.82
CA LYS A 25 12.45 -30.16 6.97
C LYS A 25 11.73 -30.45 8.29
N SER A 26 11.99 -29.67 9.34
CA SER A 26 11.46 -29.91 10.69
C SER A 26 10.12 -29.24 10.95
N VAL A 27 9.71 -28.28 10.12
CA VAL A 27 8.36 -27.71 10.18
C VAL A 27 7.36 -28.75 9.65
N PRO A 28 6.48 -29.29 10.49
CA PRO A 28 5.48 -30.25 10.03
C PRO A 28 4.54 -29.53 9.07
N LEU A 29 4.47 -30.02 7.82
CA LEU A 29 3.31 -29.76 6.97
C LEU A 29 2.11 -30.33 7.72
N ASP A 30 1.21 -29.45 8.20
CA ASP A 30 0.03 -29.92 8.90
C ASP A 30 -0.86 -30.74 7.96
N GLU A 31 -1.72 -31.59 8.54
CA GLU A 31 -2.63 -32.40 7.73
C GLU A 31 -3.61 -31.54 6.91
N SER A 32 -3.82 -30.27 7.28
CA SER A 32 -4.70 -29.35 6.55
C SER A 32 -4.10 -28.93 5.19
N THR A 33 -2.79 -28.71 5.11
CA THR A 33 -2.07 -28.43 3.86
C THR A 33 -1.98 -29.67 2.98
N LYS A 34 -1.91 -30.87 3.56
CA LYS A 34 -2.02 -32.14 2.81
C LYS A 34 -3.42 -32.38 2.23
N ASN A 35 -4.48 -32.03 2.95
CA ASN A 35 -5.87 -32.16 2.47
C ASN A 35 -6.24 -31.15 1.38
N THR A 36 -5.45 -30.09 1.20
CA THR A 36 -5.68 -29.08 0.16
C THR A 36 -5.10 -29.51 -1.20
N ALA A 37 -4.36 -30.62 -1.28
CA ALA A 37 -3.57 -31.04 -2.45
C ALA A 37 -4.34 -31.53 -3.70
N GLY A 38 -5.68 -31.41 -3.73
CA GLY A 38 -6.52 -31.94 -4.80
C GLY A 38 -6.48 -31.18 -6.13
N GLY A 39 -5.89 -29.98 -6.19
CA GLY A 39 -5.96 -29.09 -7.37
C GLY A 39 -4.86 -28.02 -7.45
N GLU A 40 -4.89 -27.17 -8.47
CA GLU A 40 -3.86 -26.11 -8.72
C GLU A 40 -3.83 -25.05 -7.60
N ILE A 41 -4.97 -24.75 -6.97
CA ILE A 41 -5.05 -23.93 -5.75
C ILE A 41 -4.18 -24.54 -4.65
N GLY A 42 -4.33 -25.84 -4.42
CA GLY A 42 -3.61 -26.57 -3.39
C GLY A 42 -2.11 -26.58 -3.60
N LYS A 43 -1.68 -26.85 -4.83
CA LYS A 43 -0.25 -26.80 -5.20
C LYS A 43 0.33 -25.41 -4.99
N THR A 44 -0.42 -24.36 -5.31
CA THR A 44 -0.01 -22.97 -5.11
C THR A 44 0.14 -22.64 -3.63
N ILE A 45 -0.87 -22.96 -2.79
CA ILE A 45 -0.80 -22.79 -1.34
C ILE A 45 0.42 -23.51 -0.76
N VAL A 46 0.61 -24.80 -1.09
CA VAL A 46 1.76 -25.59 -0.63
C VAL A 46 3.09 -24.95 -1.07
N THR A 47 3.16 -24.40 -2.28
CA THR A 47 4.37 -23.75 -2.80
C THR A 47 4.67 -22.44 -2.05
N LEU A 48 3.65 -21.62 -1.77
CA LEU A 48 3.80 -20.40 -0.98
C LEU A 48 4.26 -20.70 0.44
N THR A 49 3.67 -21.71 1.09
CA THR A 49 4.10 -22.18 2.43
C THR A 49 5.55 -22.67 2.42
N LYS A 50 6.00 -23.34 1.35
CA LYS A 50 7.41 -23.71 1.19
C LYS A 50 8.31 -22.50 0.95
N ALA A 51 7.86 -21.52 0.17
CA ALA A 51 8.61 -20.30 -0.10
C ALA A 51 8.83 -19.47 1.17
N ILE A 52 7.84 -19.42 2.06
CA ILE A 52 7.99 -18.89 3.43
C ILE A 52 9.17 -19.57 4.12
N ASN A 53 9.19 -20.90 4.18
CA ASN A 53 10.26 -21.61 4.89
C ASN A 53 11.66 -21.29 4.35
N VAL A 54 11.79 -21.01 3.05
CA VAL A 54 13.07 -20.66 2.40
C VAL A 54 13.43 -19.19 2.57
N ALA A 55 12.51 -18.28 2.28
CA ALA A 55 12.75 -16.83 2.37
C ALA A 55 13.06 -16.38 3.80
N LEU A 56 12.57 -17.14 4.79
CA LEU A 56 12.57 -16.76 6.20
C LEU A 56 13.63 -17.51 7.02
N SER A 57 14.48 -18.31 6.39
CA SER A 57 15.33 -19.28 7.07
C SER A 57 16.64 -18.76 7.69
N PRO A 58 17.09 -17.49 7.50
CA PRO A 58 18.12 -16.93 8.38
C PRO A 58 17.84 -15.52 8.93
N VAL A 59 16.82 -14.80 8.44
CA VAL A 59 16.55 -13.41 8.87
C VAL A 59 15.41 -13.39 9.89
N SER A 60 15.80 -13.60 11.15
CA SER A 60 15.05 -13.35 12.40
C SER A 60 13.53 -13.19 12.25
N LEU A 61 12.85 -14.32 12.10
CA LEU A 61 11.41 -14.40 12.37
C LEU A 61 11.22 -15.05 13.72
N THR A 62 10.55 -14.32 14.61
CA THR A 62 9.99 -14.92 15.82
C THR A 62 8.89 -15.89 15.42
N ILE A 63 8.60 -16.87 16.28
CA ILE A 63 7.49 -17.83 16.09
C ILE A 63 6.20 -17.08 15.71
N PHE A 64 5.96 -15.91 16.31
CA PHE A 64 4.82 -15.04 16.02
C PHE A 64 4.74 -14.57 14.56
N GLY A 65 5.84 -14.16 13.94
CA GLY A 65 5.80 -13.69 12.56
C GLY A 65 5.53 -14.82 11.56
N TYR A 66 5.97 -16.05 11.87
CA TYR A 66 5.64 -17.23 11.09
C TYR A 66 4.14 -17.56 11.18
N GLU A 67 3.58 -17.57 12.40
CA GLU A 67 2.15 -17.81 12.63
C GLU A 67 1.26 -16.79 11.91
N LYS A 68 1.66 -15.51 11.91
CA LYS A 68 0.94 -14.44 11.19
C LYS A 68 0.87 -14.69 9.69
N ILE A 69 2.02 -14.96 9.04
CA ILE A 69 2.03 -15.18 7.58
C ILE A 69 1.26 -16.46 7.23
N LYS A 70 1.44 -17.52 8.01
CA LYS A 70 0.70 -18.77 7.82
C LYS A 70 -0.82 -18.53 7.91
N GLY A 71 -1.27 -17.84 8.97
CA GLY A 71 -2.66 -17.47 9.16
C GLY A 71 -3.22 -16.68 7.97
N PHE A 72 -2.49 -15.65 7.52
CA PHE A 72 -2.85 -14.87 6.33
C PHE A 72 -3.03 -15.71 5.06
N ILE A 73 -2.13 -16.68 4.82
CA ILE A 73 -2.23 -17.56 3.65
C ILE A 73 -3.47 -18.46 3.75
N GLU A 74 -3.68 -19.07 4.91
CA GLU A 74 -4.74 -20.06 5.12
C GLU A 74 -6.14 -19.43 5.17
N THR A 75 -6.24 -18.14 5.50
CA THR A 75 -7.50 -17.39 5.55
C THR A 75 -7.65 -16.45 4.36
N THR A 76 -7.08 -15.24 4.43
CA THR A 76 -7.28 -14.13 3.50
C THR A 76 -6.88 -14.50 2.07
N LEU A 77 -5.68 -15.06 1.88
CA LEU A 77 -5.23 -15.39 0.54
C LEU A 77 -6.02 -16.57 -0.03
N LYS A 78 -6.29 -17.62 0.76
CA LYS A 78 -7.11 -18.76 0.33
C LYS A 78 -8.50 -18.32 -0.16
N GLU A 79 -9.14 -17.38 0.54
CA GLU A 79 -10.44 -16.83 0.12
C GLU A 79 -10.35 -16.05 -1.20
N LYS A 80 -9.27 -15.30 -1.44
CA LYS A 80 -9.08 -14.62 -2.73
C LYS A 80 -8.78 -15.60 -3.86
N LEU A 81 -7.95 -16.62 -3.60
CA LEU A 81 -7.60 -17.63 -4.60
C LEU A 81 -8.79 -18.52 -4.98
N SER A 82 -9.74 -18.77 -4.08
CA SER A 82 -10.95 -19.54 -4.40
C SER A 82 -11.88 -18.83 -5.39
N LYS A 83 -11.69 -17.52 -5.60
CA LYS A 83 -12.40 -16.72 -6.61
C LYS A 83 -11.75 -16.78 -8.00
N ILE A 84 -10.57 -17.39 -8.13
CA ILE A 84 -9.85 -17.56 -9.41
C ILE A 84 -10.18 -18.96 -9.97
N PRO A 85 -10.59 -19.08 -11.24
CA PRO A 85 -10.76 -20.37 -11.89
C PRO A 85 -9.48 -21.22 -11.82
N GLU A 86 -9.61 -22.52 -11.58
CA GLU A 86 -8.46 -23.40 -11.34
C GLU A 86 -7.49 -23.42 -12.53
N GLU A 87 -8.00 -23.36 -13.76
CA GLU A 87 -7.25 -23.27 -15.01
C GLU A 87 -6.44 -21.96 -15.17
N ASN A 88 -6.81 -20.93 -14.40
CA ASN A 88 -6.15 -19.63 -14.42
C ASN A 88 -5.10 -19.51 -13.32
N ILE A 89 -4.91 -20.52 -12.47
CA ILE A 89 -3.91 -20.50 -11.41
C ILE A 89 -2.57 -20.92 -11.97
N ILE A 90 -1.57 -20.06 -11.78
CA ILE A 90 -0.20 -20.30 -12.22
C ILE A 90 0.79 -20.05 -11.08
N HIS A 91 2.02 -20.51 -11.26
CA HIS A 91 3.11 -20.11 -10.38
C HIS A 91 3.42 -18.62 -10.53
N PRO A 92 3.37 -17.84 -9.44
CA PRO A 92 3.64 -16.41 -9.49
C PRO A 92 5.15 -16.13 -9.58
N LYS A 93 5.50 -14.91 -10.00
CA LYS A 93 6.90 -14.48 -10.04
C LYS A 93 7.46 -14.30 -8.62
N GLY A 94 8.58 -14.97 -8.32
CA GLY A 94 9.19 -14.94 -6.99
C GLY A 94 9.63 -13.56 -6.52
N ASN A 95 9.98 -12.65 -7.45
CA ASN A 95 10.37 -11.27 -7.14
C ASN A 95 9.20 -10.37 -6.71
N VAL A 96 7.96 -10.85 -6.77
CA VAL A 96 6.78 -10.18 -6.22
C VAL A 96 6.38 -10.85 -4.91
N VAL A 97 6.19 -12.17 -4.96
CA VAL A 97 5.63 -12.92 -3.84
C VAL A 97 6.60 -13.03 -2.66
N GLY A 98 7.90 -13.24 -2.90
CA GLY A 98 8.88 -13.33 -1.83
C GLY A 98 8.92 -12.06 -0.98
N PRO A 99 9.18 -10.88 -1.58
CA PRO A 99 9.16 -9.62 -0.87
C PRO A 99 7.81 -9.27 -0.23
N ALA A 100 6.68 -9.62 -0.86
CA ALA A 100 5.36 -9.38 -0.29
C ALA A 100 5.14 -10.19 1.00
N LEU A 101 5.46 -11.49 0.97
CA LEU A 101 5.41 -12.34 2.16
C LEU A 101 6.37 -11.89 3.25
N GLU A 102 7.55 -11.37 2.88
CA GLU A 102 8.49 -10.82 3.84
C GLU A 102 7.91 -9.59 4.55
N ASN A 103 7.26 -8.67 3.84
CA ASN A 103 6.68 -7.48 4.46
C ASN A 103 5.49 -7.81 5.37
N LEU A 104 4.70 -8.83 5.04
CA LEU A 104 3.55 -9.27 5.85
C LEU A 104 3.92 -9.64 7.30
N LYS A 105 5.17 -10.07 7.57
CA LYS A 105 5.59 -10.44 8.94
C LYS A 105 5.56 -9.28 9.93
N TYR A 106 5.65 -8.05 9.42
CA TYR A 106 5.69 -6.84 10.23
C TYR A 106 4.31 -6.25 10.53
N LEU A 107 3.24 -6.79 9.91
CA LEU A 107 1.88 -6.27 10.05
C LEU A 107 1.11 -7.00 11.17
N ASP A 108 0.29 -6.25 11.90
CA ASP A 108 -0.59 -6.75 12.97
C ASP A 108 -2.04 -6.92 12.49
N GLU A 109 -2.90 -7.49 13.34
CA GLU A 109 -4.34 -7.67 13.09
C GLU A 109 -5.17 -6.45 13.53
N ASN A 110 -4.58 -5.25 13.54
CA ASN A 110 -5.26 -4.00 13.86
C ASN A 110 -5.90 -3.38 12.60
N GLU A 111 -6.84 -2.46 12.77
CA GLU A 111 -7.57 -1.84 11.66
C GLU A 111 -6.65 -1.11 10.67
N GLU A 112 -5.56 -0.51 11.15
CA GLU A 112 -4.59 0.23 10.33
C GLU A 112 -3.91 -0.70 9.32
N ASP A 113 -3.35 -1.81 9.81
CA ASP A 113 -2.59 -2.79 9.04
C ASP A 113 -3.45 -3.71 8.18
N LEU A 114 -4.72 -3.92 8.54
CA LEU A 114 -5.65 -4.75 7.76
C LEU A 114 -5.81 -4.23 6.32
N SER A 115 -5.81 -2.91 6.14
CA SER A 115 -5.85 -2.28 4.81
C SER A 115 -4.62 -2.67 3.97
N ILE A 116 -3.42 -2.56 4.54
CA ILE A 116 -2.15 -2.89 3.90
C ILE A 116 -2.03 -4.40 3.63
N LYS A 117 -2.48 -5.25 4.57
CA LYS A 117 -2.55 -6.70 4.39
C LYS A 117 -3.45 -7.08 3.23
N ASN A 118 -4.62 -6.46 3.11
CA ASN A 118 -5.53 -6.71 1.98
C ASN A 118 -4.87 -6.32 0.65
N MET A 119 -4.07 -5.26 0.63
CA MET A 119 -3.32 -4.87 -0.57
C MET A 119 -2.28 -5.90 -1.00
N TYR A 120 -1.53 -6.45 -0.05
CA TYR A 120 -0.62 -7.57 -0.34
C TYR A 120 -1.38 -8.81 -0.81
N ALA A 121 -2.55 -9.11 -0.22
CA ALA A 121 -3.37 -10.24 -0.63
C ALA A 121 -3.83 -10.11 -2.08
N ASN A 122 -4.30 -8.93 -2.48
CA ASN A 122 -4.70 -8.64 -3.86
C ASN A 122 -3.52 -8.71 -4.82
N LEU A 123 -2.37 -8.13 -4.45
CA LEU A 123 -1.15 -8.21 -5.26
C LEU A 123 -0.71 -9.66 -5.50
N ILE A 124 -0.71 -10.50 -4.45
CA ILE A 124 -0.31 -11.91 -4.56
C ILE A 124 -1.34 -12.71 -5.37
N ALA A 125 -2.64 -12.52 -5.13
CA ALA A 125 -3.71 -13.19 -5.87
C ALA A 125 -3.64 -12.85 -7.37
N ASN A 126 -3.44 -11.58 -7.71
CA ASN A 126 -3.28 -11.15 -9.10
C ASN A 126 -1.95 -11.62 -9.73
N ALA A 127 -0.90 -11.82 -8.94
CA ALA A 127 0.35 -12.42 -9.44
C ALA A 127 0.21 -13.92 -9.76
N ILE A 128 -0.75 -14.61 -9.12
CA ILE A 128 -1.06 -16.03 -9.31
C ILE A 128 -2.06 -16.24 -10.45
N ASN A 129 -2.90 -15.24 -10.74
CA ASN A 129 -3.90 -15.33 -11.81
C ASN A 129 -3.26 -15.08 -13.19
N LYS A 130 -3.43 -16.05 -14.10
CA LYS A 130 -2.97 -16.00 -15.49
C LYS A 130 -3.42 -14.75 -16.23
N GLU A 131 -4.62 -14.24 -15.94
CA GLU A 131 -5.20 -13.09 -16.63
C GLU A 131 -4.61 -11.75 -16.16
N THR A 132 -4.20 -11.65 -14.90
CA THR A 132 -3.74 -10.38 -14.31
C THR A 132 -2.24 -10.32 -14.04
N LYS A 133 -1.51 -11.46 -14.16
CA LYS A 133 -0.06 -11.55 -13.91
C LYS A 133 0.80 -10.53 -14.67
N ASP A 134 0.37 -10.12 -15.86
CA ASP A 134 1.13 -9.22 -16.74
C ASP A 134 0.88 -7.74 -16.39
N SER A 135 -0.17 -7.45 -15.62
CA SER A 135 -0.45 -6.12 -15.07
C SER A 135 0.41 -5.81 -13.83
N ILE A 136 0.97 -6.84 -13.18
CA ILE A 136 1.78 -6.71 -11.96
C ILE A 136 3.12 -6.05 -12.26
N HIS A 137 3.41 -4.97 -11.53
CA HIS A 137 4.73 -4.36 -11.51
C HIS A 137 5.46 -4.71 -10.19
N PRO A 138 6.73 -5.19 -10.22
CA PRO A 138 7.46 -5.55 -9.00
C PRO A 138 7.53 -4.43 -7.96
N ALA A 139 7.63 -3.17 -8.41
CA ALA A 139 7.64 -2.00 -7.51
C ALA A 139 6.37 -1.86 -6.66
N PHE A 140 5.25 -2.50 -7.03
CA PHE A 140 4.02 -2.42 -6.22
C PHE A 140 4.21 -3.01 -4.82
N VAL A 141 5.12 -3.98 -4.65
CA VAL A 141 5.49 -4.50 -3.32
C VAL A 141 6.07 -3.38 -2.45
N ASP A 142 7.03 -2.64 -3.00
CA ASP A 142 7.71 -1.56 -2.27
C ASP A 142 6.83 -0.33 -2.10
N ILE A 143 5.90 -0.09 -3.02
CA ILE A 143 4.89 0.96 -2.88
C ILE A 143 3.99 0.65 -1.69
N ILE A 144 3.39 -0.55 -1.62
CA ILE A 144 2.52 -0.95 -0.48
C ILE A 144 3.26 -0.80 0.85
N LYS A 145 4.54 -1.19 0.91
CA LYS A 145 5.38 -1.04 2.12
C LYS A 145 5.52 0.40 2.60
N GLN A 146 5.38 1.37 1.70
CA GLN A 146 5.53 2.80 1.97
C GLN A 146 4.19 3.51 2.19
N LEU A 147 3.07 2.78 2.26
CA LEU A 147 1.75 3.34 2.52
C LEU A 147 1.35 3.18 3.99
N GLU A 148 0.62 4.16 4.48
CA GLU A 148 -0.15 4.09 5.73
C GLU A 148 -1.65 3.99 5.42
N ASN A 149 -2.47 3.68 6.43
CA ASN A 149 -3.93 3.56 6.27
C ASN A 149 -4.55 4.79 5.57
N ASN A 150 -4.08 5.97 5.96
CA ASN A 150 -4.46 7.27 5.40
C ASN A 150 -4.19 7.40 3.90
N ASP A 151 -3.06 6.88 3.42
CA ASP A 151 -2.73 6.86 1.99
C ASP A 151 -3.73 5.99 1.22
N VAL A 152 -4.07 4.83 1.78
CA VAL A 152 -5.04 3.90 1.19
C VAL A 152 -6.44 4.53 1.12
N MET A 153 -6.87 5.21 2.18
CA MET A 153 -8.17 5.89 2.21
C MET A 153 -8.28 6.97 1.13
N ILE A 154 -7.23 7.77 0.92
CA ILE A 154 -7.20 8.78 -0.15
C ILE A 154 -7.28 8.11 -1.52
N LEU A 155 -6.49 7.04 -1.75
CA LEU A 155 -6.51 6.31 -3.02
C LEU A 155 -7.88 5.67 -3.30
N GLU A 156 -8.55 5.10 -2.29
CA GLU A 156 -9.90 4.53 -2.42
C GLU A 156 -10.95 5.61 -2.71
N ALA A 157 -10.86 6.79 -2.07
CA ALA A 157 -11.73 7.92 -2.40
C ALA A 157 -11.56 8.35 -3.88
N MET A 158 -10.35 8.23 -4.42
CA MET A 158 -10.03 8.53 -5.82
C MET A 158 -10.38 7.41 -6.81
N ARG A 159 -10.81 6.24 -6.32
CA ARG A 159 -11.10 5.09 -7.17
C ARG A 159 -12.31 5.30 -8.06
N VAL A 160 -13.35 5.95 -7.53
CA VAL A 160 -14.57 6.30 -8.27
C VAL A 160 -14.36 7.62 -9.03
N GLN A 161 -13.71 8.58 -8.39
CA GLN A 161 -13.46 9.90 -8.93
C GLN A 161 -11.95 10.04 -9.18
N ASN A 162 -11.52 9.83 -10.43
CA ASN A 162 -10.12 9.94 -10.86
C ASN A 162 -9.46 11.29 -10.49
N ALA A 163 -10.24 12.28 -10.08
CA ALA A 163 -9.73 13.52 -9.56
C ALA A 163 -10.62 14.03 -8.41
N ILE A 164 -10.01 14.73 -7.45
CA ILE A 164 -10.67 15.33 -6.29
C ILE A 164 -10.31 16.82 -6.22
N ALA A 165 -11.33 17.67 -6.07
CA ALA A 165 -11.15 19.11 -5.91
C ALA A 165 -10.59 19.46 -4.52
N PHE A 166 -9.70 20.45 -4.46
CA PHE A 166 -9.30 21.07 -3.19
C PHE A 166 -9.25 22.59 -3.29
N ILE A 167 -9.35 23.27 -2.15
CA ILE A 167 -9.08 24.70 -2.02
C ILE A 167 -7.83 24.89 -1.18
N ARG A 168 -6.90 25.73 -1.66
CA ARG A 168 -5.77 26.22 -0.87
C ARG A 168 -6.11 27.57 -0.29
N ILE A 169 -5.91 27.73 1.03
CA ILE A 169 -6.17 28.98 1.74
C ILE A 169 -4.84 29.69 1.98
N LYS A 170 -4.79 30.94 1.54
CA LYS A 170 -3.62 31.82 1.65
C LYS A 170 -3.97 33.07 2.44
N LYS A 171 -2.95 33.62 3.09
CA LYS A 171 -2.99 34.96 3.69
C LYS A 171 -2.20 35.91 2.79
N LYS A 172 -2.87 36.93 2.24
CA LYS A 172 -2.27 37.97 1.40
C LYS A 172 -2.71 39.35 1.87
N ARG A 173 -1.83 40.36 1.86
CA ARG A 173 -2.25 41.73 2.20
C ARG A 173 -3.05 42.36 1.05
N PRO A 174 -4.12 43.12 1.33
CA PRO A 174 -4.92 43.77 0.28
C PRO A 174 -4.12 44.68 -0.66
N SER A 175 -3.06 45.32 -0.15
CA SER A 175 -2.23 46.29 -0.88
C SER A 175 -0.99 45.70 -1.55
N ASP A 176 -0.76 44.38 -1.46
CA ASP A 176 0.41 43.75 -2.08
C ASP A 176 0.12 43.47 -3.58
N GLU A 177 0.61 44.36 -4.44
CA GLU A 177 0.88 44.05 -5.86
C GLU A 177 2.10 43.11 -6.02
N GLY A 178 2.86 42.86 -4.95
CA GLY A 178 3.99 41.93 -4.90
C GLY A 178 3.62 40.48 -4.54
N SER A 179 4.62 39.59 -4.54
CA SER A 179 4.49 38.13 -4.39
C SER A 179 4.39 37.61 -2.94
N GLY A 180 4.10 38.48 -1.97
CA GLY A 180 4.04 38.09 -0.56
C GLY A 180 2.76 37.33 -0.23
N GLU A 181 2.79 36.00 -0.32
CA GLU A 181 1.70 35.13 0.14
C GLU A 181 2.19 34.10 1.16
N LEU A 182 1.37 33.84 2.18
CA LEU A 182 1.60 32.74 3.13
C LEU A 182 0.51 31.69 2.94
N ILE A 183 0.90 30.45 2.69
CA ILE A 183 -0.04 29.32 2.69
C ILE A 183 -0.44 29.04 4.15
N VAL A 184 -1.74 29.19 4.43
CA VAL A 184 -2.32 28.91 5.75
C VAL A 184 -2.81 27.47 5.82
N MET A 185 -3.40 26.98 4.73
CA MET A 185 -3.86 25.60 4.59
C MET A 185 -3.57 25.14 3.17
N LYS A 186 -2.80 24.05 3.00
CA LYS A 186 -2.39 23.54 1.68
C LYS A 186 -3.58 22.96 0.93
N TYR A 187 -4.38 22.14 1.62
CA TYR A 187 -5.49 21.41 1.04
C TYR A 187 -6.69 21.44 1.98
N VAL A 188 -7.82 21.96 1.47
CA VAL A 188 -9.15 21.79 2.05
C VAL A 188 -9.96 20.98 1.06
N PHE A 189 -10.44 19.81 1.48
CA PHE A 189 -11.26 18.91 0.68
C PHE A 189 -12.72 18.95 1.14
N ASN A 190 -13.59 18.37 0.33
CA ASN A 190 -14.95 18.03 0.76
C ASN A 190 -14.87 16.78 1.66
N ASN A 191 -15.35 16.91 2.90
CA ASN A 191 -15.34 15.84 3.90
C ASN A 191 -16.26 14.67 3.53
N GLU A 192 -17.21 14.83 2.59
CA GLU A 192 -17.99 13.70 2.07
C GLU A 192 -17.15 12.76 1.18
N ILE A 193 -16.12 13.29 0.52
CA ILE A 193 -15.28 12.55 -0.43
C ILE A 193 -14.13 11.89 0.30
N VAL A 194 -13.41 12.68 1.09
CA VAL A 194 -12.39 12.18 2.00
C VAL A 194 -13.08 12.07 3.35
N GLN A 195 -13.98 11.08 3.48
CA GLN A 195 -14.78 10.82 4.69
C GLN A 195 -13.91 10.98 5.91
N SER A 196 -14.16 12.09 6.62
CA SER A 196 -13.45 12.58 7.81
C SER A 196 -12.49 11.56 8.41
N VAL A 197 -11.34 11.42 7.77
CA VAL A 197 -10.18 10.98 8.50
C VAL A 197 -10.03 12.06 9.56
N GLU A 198 -9.86 11.69 10.82
CA GLU A 198 -9.49 12.62 11.90
C GLU A 198 -8.05 13.12 11.65
N PHE A 199 -7.80 13.69 10.47
CA PHE A 199 -6.52 14.20 10.09
C PHE A 199 -6.28 15.46 10.90
N ASN A 200 -5.32 15.34 11.81
CA ASN A 200 -4.35 16.41 11.90
C ASN A 200 -3.93 16.81 10.47
N PRO A 201 -4.06 18.08 10.05
CA PRO A 201 -3.70 18.52 8.70
C PRO A 201 -2.32 18.05 8.25
N ASN A 202 -1.37 17.90 9.19
CA ASN A 202 -0.03 17.40 8.88
C ASN A 202 -0.03 15.96 8.35
N SER A 203 -0.86 15.07 8.90
CA SER A 203 -0.93 13.67 8.45
C SER A 203 -1.54 13.57 7.04
N LEU A 204 -2.56 14.39 6.74
CA LEU A 204 -3.11 14.51 5.39
C LEU A 204 -2.06 15.02 4.41
N TYR A 205 -1.30 16.04 4.80
CA TYR A 205 -0.26 16.63 3.95
C TYR A 205 0.85 15.62 3.66
N SER A 206 1.33 14.91 4.69
CA SER A 206 2.31 13.84 4.52
C SER A 206 1.80 12.74 3.60
N SER A 207 0.53 12.36 3.71
CA SER A 207 -0.07 11.32 2.86
C SER A 207 -0.11 11.77 1.40
N ILE A 208 -0.60 12.99 1.12
CA ILE A 208 -0.63 13.54 -0.24
C ILE A 208 0.78 13.67 -0.82
N GLU A 209 1.73 14.19 -0.04
CA GLU A 209 3.13 14.32 -0.47
C GLU A 209 3.77 12.95 -0.72
N ASN A 210 3.46 11.94 0.08
CA ASN A 210 3.94 10.57 -0.10
C ASN A 210 3.34 9.93 -1.36
N LEU A 211 2.03 10.01 -1.55
CA LEU A 211 1.34 9.51 -2.73
C LEU A 211 1.83 10.20 -4.02
N GLU A 212 2.11 11.50 -3.96
CA GLU A 212 2.70 12.24 -5.08
C GLU A 212 4.16 11.83 -5.34
N ARG A 213 4.96 11.64 -4.29
CA ARG A 213 6.34 11.13 -4.36
C ARG A 213 6.40 9.74 -5.00
N LEU A 214 5.47 8.85 -4.62
CA LEU A 214 5.30 7.52 -5.22
C LEU A 214 4.70 7.58 -6.63
N LYS A 215 4.32 8.78 -7.07
CA LYS A 215 3.66 9.09 -8.34
C LYS A 215 2.38 8.29 -8.54
N LEU A 216 1.63 8.02 -7.48
CA LEU A 216 0.29 7.44 -7.54
C LEU A 216 -0.76 8.53 -7.83
N ILE A 217 -0.48 9.76 -7.40
CA ILE A 217 -1.30 10.95 -7.67
C ILE A 217 -0.45 12.07 -8.27
N THR A 218 -1.09 13.13 -8.72
CA THR A 218 -0.48 14.41 -9.09
C THR A 218 -1.32 15.55 -8.53
N VAL A 219 -0.69 16.48 -7.82
CA VAL A 219 -1.35 17.68 -7.31
C VAL A 219 -1.19 18.79 -8.34
N SER A 220 -2.29 19.45 -8.69
CA SER A 220 -2.29 20.57 -9.64
C SER A 220 -2.93 21.80 -9.01
N ASP A 221 -2.17 22.89 -9.00
CA ASP A 221 -2.62 24.22 -8.53
C ASP A 221 -3.06 25.13 -9.68
N ASP A 222 -2.74 24.75 -10.92
CA ASP A 222 -3.05 25.48 -12.15
C ASP A 222 -4.17 24.83 -12.96
N ARG A 223 -4.59 23.62 -12.57
CA ARG A 223 -5.72 22.90 -13.13
C ARG A 223 -6.79 22.73 -12.06
N PHE A 224 -8.03 23.05 -12.43
CA PHE A 224 -9.20 22.98 -11.56
C PHE A 224 -10.42 22.51 -12.35
N PHE A 225 -11.41 21.99 -11.64
CA PHE A 225 -12.67 21.58 -12.26
C PHE A 225 -13.44 22.82 -12.75
N THR A 226 -14.09 22.71 -13.91
CA THR A 226 -14.99 23.79 -14.39
C THR A 226 -16.31 23.82 -13.64
N ASP A 227 -16.69 22.72 -12.97
CA ASP A 227 -17.88 22.63 -12.14
C ASP A 227 -17.59 23.21 -10.75
N ASP A 228 -17.97 24.47 -10.55
CA ASP A 228 -17.76 25.18 -9.28
C ASP A 228 -18.57 24.60 -8.11
N THR A 229 -19.60 23.77 -8.38
CA THR A 229 -20.40 23.14 -7.31
C THR A 229 -19.55 22.21 -6.43
N LEU A 230 -18.46 21.66 -6.97
CA LEU A 230 -17.48 20.87 -6.21
C LEU A 230 -16.74 21.74 -5.18
N TYR A 231 -16.38 22.97 -5.54
CA TYR A 231 -15.69 23.91 -4.66
C TYR A 231 -16.67 24.55 -3.65
N GLU A 232 -17.92 24.80 -4.04
CA GLU A 232 -18.96 25.27 -3.11
C GLU A 232 -19.18 24.30 -1.94
N LYS A 233 -19.12 22.98 -2.18
CA LYS A 233 -19.16 22.00 -1.07
C LYS A 233 -17.99 22.21 -0.10
N ILE A 234 -16.79 22.48 -0.60
CA ILE A 234 -15.59 22.75 0.20
C ILE A 234 -15.72 24.08 0.96
N ARG A 235 -16.29 25.11 0.33
CA ARG A 235 -16.53 26.43 0.96
C ARG A 235 -17.53 26.35 2.13
N ASN A 236 -18.35 25.31 2.19
CA ASN A 236 -19.26 25.04 3.30
C ASN A 236 -18.61 24.25 4.46
N GLU A 237 -17.36 23.80 4.31
CA GLU A 237 -16.68 23.05 5.36
C GLU A 237 -16.35 23.94 6.58
N PRO A 238 -16.48 23.41 7.82
CA PRO A 238 -16.19 24.18 9.04
C PRO A 238 -14.79 24.81 9.05
N THR A 239 -13.78 24.07 8.57
CA THR A 239 -12.38 24.53 8.49
C THR A 239 -12.26 25.75 7.58
N TYR A 240 -12.90 25.72 6.41
CA TYR A 240 -12.88 26.82 5.46
C TYR A 240 -13.54 28.06 6.07
N LEU A 241 -14.76 27.91 6.60
CA LEU A 241 -15.53 29.02 7.19
C LEU A 241 -14.80 29.67 8.38
N SER A 242 -14.17 28.87 9.23
CA SER A 242 -13.37 29.33 10.36
C SER A 242 -12.17 30.17 9.90
N LEU A 243 -11.42 29.68 8.91
CA LEU A 243 -10.25 30.39 8.37
C LEU A 243 -10.65 31.66 7.61
N LYS A 244 -11.76 31.63 6.86
CA LYS A 244 -12.33 32.81 6.19
C LYS A 244 -12.69 33.91 7.19
N THR A 245 -13.35 33.53 8.29
CA THR A 245 -13.70 34.45 9.37
C THR A 245 -12.47 35.00 10.08
N LYS A 246 -11.46 34.16 10.33
CA LYS A 246 -10.21 34.55 11.02
C LYS A 246 -9.32 35.48 10.18
N LEU A 247 -9.24 35.27 8.87
CA LEU A 247 -8.35 36.01 7.98
C LEU A 247 -8.99 37.28 7.41
N GLN A 248 -10.32 37.35 7.31
CA GLN A 248 -11.06 38.55 6.87
C GLN A 248 -10.53 39.12 5.53
N GLU A 249 -10.13 40.39 5.50
CA GLU A 249 -9.56 41.07 4.34
C GLU A 249 -8.26 40.44 3.81
N TYR A 250 -7.57 39.64 4.64
CA TYR A 250 -6.35 38.92 4.24
C TYR A 250 -6.62 37.55 3.62
N PHE A 251 -7.88 37.12 3.59
CA PHE A 251 -8.26 35.81 3.07
C PHE A 251 -8.14 35.78 1.53
N HIS A 252 -7.41 34.79 1.03
CA HIS A 252 -7.38 34.48 -0.38
C HIS A 252 -7.47 32.97 -0.58
N GLU A 253 -8.16 32.55 -1.63
CA GLU A 253 -8.26 31.14 -2.02
C GLU A 253 -7.71 30.91 -3.41
N SER A 254 -7.16 29.73 -3.65
CA SER A 254 -6.87 29.23 -4.99
C SER A 254 -7.42 27.81 -5.14
N LEU A 255 -8.00 27.55 -6.30
CA LEU A 255 -8.60 26.26 -6.63
C LEU A 255 -7.52 25.31 -7.14
N GLY A 256 -7.64 24.04 -6.81
CA GLY A 256 -6.80 22.99 -7.37
C GLY A 256 -7.53 21.67 -7.47
N MET A 257 -6.81 20.67 -7.96
CA MET A 257 -7.26 19.29 -7.95
C MET A 257 -6.10 18.32 -7.71
N VAL A 258 -6.43 17.18 -7.12
CA VAL A 258 -5.57 16.01 -7.09
C VAL A 258 -6.08 15.03 -8.13
N GLU A 259 -5.22 14.54 -9.01
CA GLU A 259 -5.55 13.55 -10.04
C GLU A 259 -4.81 12.25 -9.80
N ILE A 260 -5.47 11.12 -10.02
CA ILE A 260 -4.82 9.83 -10.01
C ILE A 260 -3.91 9.72 -11.25
N SER A 261 -2.69 9.23 -11.06
CA SER A 261 -1.78 9.02 -12.18
C SER A 261 -2.11 7.71 -12.91
N THR A 262 -1.54 7.50 -14.10
CA THR A 262 -1.61 6.20 -14.80
C THR A 262 -1.01 5.07 -13.95
N LEU A 263 0.06 5.35 -13.20
CA LEU A 263 0.65 4.38 -12.27
C LEU A 263 -0.32 4.10 -11.11
N GLY A 264 -0.96 5.13 -10.57
CA GLY A 264 -1.97 5.03 -9.51
C GLY A 264 -3.18 4.19 -9.91
N GLN A 265 -3.73 4.40 -11.11
CA GLN A 265 -4.85 3.61 -11.63
C GLN A 265 -4.47 2.13 -11.76
N ARG A 266 -3.28 1.84 -12.31
CA ARG A 266 -2.78 0.47 -12.40
C ARG A 266 -2.56 -0.15 -11.03
N PHE A 267 -2.00 0.62 -10.10
CA PHE A 267 -1.75 0.19 -8.73
C PHE A 267 -3.07 -0.17 -8.03
N LEU A 268 -4.07 0.70 -8.05
CA LEU A 268 -5.40 0.41 -7.51
C LEU A 268 -6.03 -0.84 -8.16
N SER A 269 -5.99 -0.95 -9.49
CA SER A 269 -6.59 -2.11 -10.17
C SER A 269 -5.95 -3.47 -9.82
N VAL A 270 -4.73 -3.46 -9.28
CA VAL A 270 -3.97 -4.67 -8.95
C VAL A 270 -3.97 -4.94 -7.45
N CYS A 271 -3.90 -3.89 -6.65
CA CYS A 271 -3.67 -3.97 -5.21
C CYS A 271 -4.95 -3.77 -4.40
N THR A 272 -6.08 -3.41 -4.99
CA THR A 272 -7.35 -3.24 -4.24
C THR A 272 -8.48 -4.07 -4.85
N ASP A 273 -9.58 -4.24 -4.10
CA ASP A 273 -10.66 -5.22 -4.37
C ASP A 273 -11.58 -4.81 -5.51
#